data_AF-A0A161W2E1-F1
#
_entry.id   AF-A0A161W2E1-F1
#
_cell.length_a   1.000
_cell.length_b   1.000
_cell.length_c   1.000
_cell.angle_alpha   90.00
_cell.angle_beta   90.00
_cell.angle_gamma   90.00
#
_symmetry.space_group_name_H-M   'P 1'
#
loop_
_entity.id
_entity.type
_entity.pdbx_description
1 polymer ?
#
loop_
_entity_poly.entity_id
_entity_poly.type
_entity_poly.pdbx_seq_one_letter_code
_entity_poly.pdbx_strand_id
1 'polypeptide(L)'
;MNKIQKPSVNKVNKVHKPTKYNKHQHNCGCNHDHSHEALYGELKEVPAVFSYSTSFELDKEVTADELKSCLVDWVESLKLWVSDNKYFIGHIKIFAENEKGFNLWLSTTGKNINIKSSEKYQDNNIKNITINMTAIIFGTDEQTLRSITLENLDRRLPHRS
;
A
#
# COMPACT_ATOMS: atom_id res chain seq x y z
N MET A 1 46.66 -34.35 5.51
CA MET A 1 46.20 -34.50 4.11
C MET A 1 45.32 -35.74 4.02
N ASN A 2 43.99 -35.58 4.11
CA ASN A 2 43.05 -36.69 3.94
C ASN A 2 42.43 -36.60 2.54
N LYS A 3 42.62 -37.65 1.75
CA LYS A 3 42.10 -37.79 0.39
C LYS A 3 40.59 -38.06 0.48
N ILE A 4 39.78 -37.15 -0.06
CA ILE A 4 38.33 -37.36 -0.24
C ILE A 4 38.12 -37.97 -1.64
N GLN A 5 37.56 -39.18 -1.62
CA GLN A 5 37.23 -40.01 -2.76
C GLN A 5 35.88 -39.54 -3.34
N LYS A 6 35.83 -39.17 -4.63
CA LYS A 6 34.58 -38.98 -5.38
C LYS A 6 34.13 -40.33 -5.96
N PRO A 7 32.82 -40.59 -5.95
CA PRO A 7 32.16 -41.03 -7.19
C PRO A 7 30.72 -40.48 -7.26
N SER A 8 29.92 -40.58 -8.31
CA SER A 8 30.06 -40.70 -9.76
C SER A 8 28.65 -40.36 -10.25
N VAL A 9 28.54 -39.64 -11.36
CA VAL A 9 27.27 -39.25 -11.99
C VAL A 9 26.51 -40.48 -12.46
N ASN A 10 25.20 -40.53 -12.22
CA ASN A 10 24.28 -41.32 -13.04
C ASN A 10 23.07 -40.47 -13.46
N LYS A 11 23.00 -40.18 -14.76
CA LYS A 11 21.84 -39.63 -15.45
C LYS A 11 20.78 -40.72 -15.61
N VAL A 12 19.53 -40.46 -15.24
CA VAL A 12 18.37 -41.09 -15.90
C VAL A 12 17.26 -40.05 -16.03
N ASN A 13 16.97 -39.68 -17.27
CA ASN A 13 15.79 -38.93 -17.69
C ASN A 13 14.51 -39.74 -17.40
N LYS A 14 13.52 -39.16 -16.73
CA LYS A 14 12.10 -39.47 -16.94
C LYS A 14 11.26 -38.21 -16.83
N VAL A 15 10.86 -37.68 -17.98
CA VAL A 15 9.73 -36.77 -18.14
C VAL A 15 8.45 -37.59 -17.92
N HIS A 16 7.59 -37.21 -16.97
CA HIS A 16 6.17 -37.59 -16.93
C HIS A 16 5.32 -36.46 -16.29
N LYS A 17 4.53 -35.84 -17.17
CA LYS A 17 3.27 -35.06 -17.14
C LYS A 17 2.59 -34.64 -15.81
N PRO A 18 1.88 -33.49 -15.80
CA PRO A 18 1.20 -32.95 -14.62
C PRO A 18 -0.04 -33.77 -14.20
N THR A 19 -0.12 -34.08 -12.91
CA THR A 19 -1.23 -34.80 -12.29
C THR A 19 -2.41 -33.86 -12.00
N LYS A 20 -3.42 -34.00 -12.87
CA LYS A 20 -4.87 -33.99 -12.63
C LYS A 20 -5.44 -33.14 -11.48
N TYR A 21 -6.24 -32.16 -11.89
CA TYR A 21 -7.39 -31.56 -11.19
C TYR A 21 -8.12 -32.52 -10.26
N ASN A 22 -8.14 -32.21 -8.96
CA ASN A 22 -9.11 -32.75 -8.03
C ASN A 22 -10.35 -31.84 -8.02
N LYS A 23 -11.43 -32.33 -8.62
CA LYS A 23 -12.79 -31.84 -8.40
C LYS A 23 -13.16 -32.12 -6.95
N HIS A 24 -13.28 -31.10 -6.12
CA HIS A 24 -13.99 -31.26 -4.85
C HIS A 24 -15.49 -31.33 -5.13
N GLN A 25 -16.06 -32.52 -4.89
CA GLN A 25 -17.50 -32.75 -4.85
C GLN A 25 -18.10 -31.90 -3.73
N HIS A 26 -19.07 -31.07 -4.10
CA HIS A 26 -19.88 -30.27 -3.21
C HIS A 26 -20.85 -31.17 -2.43
N ASN A 27 -20.75 -31.13 -1.10
CA ASN A 27 -21.88 -31.31 -0.20
C ASN A 27 -21.53 -30.71 1.17
N CYS A 28 -21.53 -29.38 1.24
CA CYS A 28 -21.59 -28.65 2.51
C CYS A 28 -22.84 -27.78 2.49
N GLY A 29 -23.84 -28.19 3.27
CA GLY A 29 -25.03 -27.41 3.59
C GLY A 29 -24.67 -26.30 4.57
N CYS A 30 -24.04 -25.24 4.06
CA CYS A 30 -23.80 -24.04 4.81
C CYS A 30 -24.53 -22.88 4.12
N ASN A 31 -25.60 -22.38 4.76
CA ASN A 31 -26.15 -21.06 4.49
C ASN A 31 -25.10 -20.02 4.92
N HIS A 32 -24.11 -19.80 4.07
CA HIS A 32 -23.29 -18.61 4.14
C HIS A 32 -23.80 -17.68 3.06
N ASP A 33 -24.40 -16.58 3.53
CA ASP A 33 -24.57 -15.37 2.76
C ASP A 33 -23.16 -14.95 2.31
N HIS A 34 -22.79 -15.42 1.11
CA HIS A 34 -21.63 -14.90 0.42
C HIS A 34 -22.01 -13.49 0.03
N SER A 35 -21.72 -12.51 0.90
CA SER A 35 -21.62 -11.13 0.45
C SER A 35 -20.54 -11.15 -0.62
N HIS A 36 -20.96 -11.29 -1.87
CA HIS A 36 -20.14 -11.01 -3.03
C HIS A 36 -19.78 -9.55 -2.90
N GLU A 37 -18.63 -9.28 -2.27
CA GLU A 37 -17.88 -8.04 -2.48
C GLU A 37 -17.79 -7.92 -4.00
N ALA A 38 -18.67 -7.12 -4.59
CA ALA A 38 -18.73 -6.94 -6.01
C ALA A 38 -17.39 -6.32 -6.41
N LEU A 39 -16.53 -7.14 -7.03
CA LEU A 39 -15.32 -6.72 -7.68
C LEU A 39 -15.73 -5.82 -8.84
N TYR A 40 -15.87 -4.52 -8.56
CA TYR A 40 -16.09 -3.50 -9.57
C TYR A 40 -14.75 -3.20 -10.23
N GLY A 41 -14.47 -3.94 -11.29
CA GLY A 41 -13.44 -3.61 -12.25
C GLY A 41 -13.82 -4.24 -13.57
N GLU A 42 -14.10 -3.42 -14.58
CA GLU A 42 -14.26 -3.96 -15.92
C GLU A 42 -12.93 -4.60 -16.37
N LEU A 43 -12.99 -5.73 -17.09
CA LEU A 43 -11.83 -6.50 -17.59
C LEU A 43 -10.81 -5.68 -18.43
N LYS A 44 -11.10 -4.40 -18.71
CA LYS A 44 -10.29 -3.47 -19.52
C LYS A 44 -9.80 -2.24 -18.74
N GLU A 45 -10.04 -2.14 -17.44
CA GLU A 45 -9.59 -0.99 -16.66
C GLU A 45 -8.07 -0.96 -16.54
N VAL A 46 -7.47 0.14 -17.02
CA VAL A 46 -6.05 0.44 -16.85
C VAL A 46 -5.89 1.19 -15.51
N PRO A 47 -4.94 0.80 -14.64
CA PRO A 47 -4.73 1.51 -13.39
C PRO A 47 -4.20 2.92 -13.64
N ALA A 48 -4.79 3.90 -12.96
CA ALA A 48 -4.13 5.18 -12.74
C ALA A 48 -3.02 4.99 -11.70
N VAL A 49 -1.82 5.44 -12.04
CA VAL A 49 -0.65 5.40 -11.16
C VAL A 49 -0.19 6.83 -10.94
N PHE A 50 -0.18 7.24 -9.68
CA PHE A 50 0.34 8.53 -9.26
C PHE A 50 1.48 8.32 -8.29
N SER A 51 2.61 8.99 -8.51
CA SER A 51 3.71 9.07 -7.55
C SER A 51 4.16 10.51 -7.41
N TYR A 52 4.39 10.94 -6.17
CA TYR A 52 4.76 12.31 -5.86
C TYR A 52 5.70 12.35 -4.66
N SER A 53 6.70 13.20 -4.75
CA SER A 53 7.67 13.45 -3.69
C SER A 53 7.75 14.96 -3.49
N THR A 54 7.67 15.38 -2.23
CA THR A 54 7.77 16.79 -1.88
C THR A 54 8.39 16.96 -0.49
N SER A 55 9.10 18.06 -0.31
CA SER A 55 9.64 18.49 0.96
C SER A 55 9.07 19.87 1.27
N PHE A 56 8.67 20.10 2.52
CA PHE A 56 8.10 21.37 2.92
C PHE A 56 8.34 21.63 4.41
N GLU A 57 8.27 22.91 4.76
CA GLU A 57 8.27 23.39 6.13
C GLU A 57 6.82 23.56 6.59
N LEU A 58 6.53 23.09 7.80
CA LEU A 58 5.26 23.28 8.47
C LEU A 58 5.25 24.65 9.17
N ASP A 59 4.13 25.37 9.11
CA ASP A 59 3.94 26.66 9.78
C ASP A 59 4.18 26.58 11.29
N LYS A 60 3.86 25.41 11.87
CA LYS A 60 4.04 25.09 13.28
C LYS A 60 4.69 23.73 13.40
N GLU A 61 5.54 23.59 14.40
CA GLU A 61 6.06 22.28 14.76
C GLU A 61 4.91 21.38 15.20
N VAL A 62 4.93 20.12 14.76
CA VAL A 62 3.98 19.08 15.19
C VAL A 62 4.71 17.88 15.76
N THR A 63 4.04 17.15 16.63
CA THR A 63 4.52 15.88 17.15
C THR A 63 4.47 14.79 16.08
N ALA A 64 5.25 13.73 16.29
CA ALA A 64 5.21 12.54 15.44
C ALA A 64 3.80 11.92 15.35
N ASP A 65 3.05 11.92 16.46
CA ASP A 65 1.70 11.34 16.52
C ASP A 65 0.65 12.19 15.81
N GLU A 66 0.74 13.52 15.90
CA GLU A 66 -0.13 14.43 15.13
C GLU A 66 0.08 14.23 13.63
N LEU A 67 1.34 14.23 13.18
CA LEU A 67 1.67 13.99 11.78
C LEU A 67 1.20 12.61 11.31
N LYS A 68 1.44 11.56 12.10
CA LYS A 68 0.94 10.22 11.82
C LYS A 68 -0.57 10.21 11.67
N SER A 69 -1.30 10.88 12.54
CA SER A 69 -2.76 10.97 12.50
C SER A 69 -3.22 11.70 11.23
N CYS A 70 -2.64 12.84 10.88
CA CYS A 70 -2.93 13.56 9.63
C CYS A 70 -2.75 12.69 8.39
N LEU A 71 -1.67 11.90 8.35
CA LEU A 71 -1.37 11.03 7.20
C LEU A 71 -2.26 9.79 7.15
N VAL A 72 -2.67 9.25 8.31
CA VAL A 72 -3.70 8.19 8.37
C VAL A 72 -5.04 8.73 7.86
N ASP A 73 -5.46 9.91 8.30
CA ASP A 73 -6.70 10.55 7.86
C ASP A 73 -6.69 10.85 6.37
N TRP A 74 -5.52 11.16 5.79
CA TRP A 74 -5.36 11.30 4.35
C TRP A 74 -5.56 9.97 3.61
N VAL A 75 -4.97 8.87 4.09
CA VAL A 75 -5.19 7.53 3.50
C VAL A 75 -6.66 7.13 3.60
N GLU A 76 -7.30 7.33 4.75
CA GLU A 76 -8.71 7.00 4.94
C GLU A 76 -9.62 7.84 4.03
N SER A 77 -9.30 9.12 3.83
CA SER A 77 -10.03 9.96 2.87
C SER A 77 -9.93 9.43 1.43
N LEU A 78 -8.75 8.95 1.02
CA LEU A 78 -8.59 8.37 -0.31
C LEU A 78 -9.36 7.05 -0.42
N LYS A 79 -9.37 6.22 0.64
CA LYS A 79 -10.19 5.00 0.69
C LYS A 79 -11.68 5.31 0.55
N LEU A 80 -12.17 6.34 1.23
CA LEU A 80 -13.56 6.78 1.13
C LEU A 80 -13.88 7.25 -0.29
N TRP A 81 -13.05 8.11 -0.87
CA TRP A 81 -13.23 8.59 -2.25
C TRP A 81 -13.27 7.43 -3.26
N VAL A 82 -12.38 6.43 -3.13
CA VAL A 82 -12.41 5.22 -3.96
C VAL A 82 -13.73 4.49 -3.80
N SER A 83 -14.17 4.26 -2.56
CA SER A 83 -15.40 3.53 -2.26
C SER A 83 -16.63 4.24 -2.84
N ASP A 84 -16.74 5.56 -2.65
CA ASP A 84 -17.87 6.37 -3.11
C ASP A 84 -18.00 6.35 -4.65
N ASN A 85 -16.87 6.26 -5.35
CA ASN A 85 -16.83 6.18 -6.81
C ASN A 85 -16.81 4.74 -7.35
N LYS A 86 -16.91 3.72 -6.48
CA LYS A 86 -16.85 2.30 -6.85
C LYS A 86 -15.56 1.91 -7.59
N TYR A 87 -14.46 2.56 -7.23
CA TYR A 87 -13.12 2.27 -7.73
C TYR A 87 -12.46 1.15 -6.92
N PHE A 88 -11.27 0.72 -7.36
CA PHE A 88 -10.48 -0.29 -6.66
C PHE A 88 -9.08 0.20 -6.32
N ILE A 89 -8.65 0.01 -5.07
CA ILE A 89 -7.28 0.32 -4.65
C ILE A 89 -6.37 -0.85 -5.02
N GLY A 90 -5.43 -0.60 -5.94
CA GLY A 90 -4.29 -1.48 -6.12
C GLY A 90 -3.33 -1.36 -4.93
N HIS A 91 -2.85 -0.14 -4.67
CA HIS A 91 -1.94 0.12 -3.56
C HIS A 91 -1.83 1.61 -3.26
N ILE A 92 -1.80 1.98 -1.98
CA ILE A 92 -1.39 3.31 -1.50
C ILE A 92 -0.16 3.14 -0.61
N LYS A 93 0.89 3.91 -0.85
CA LYS A 93 2.11 3.97 -0.02
C LYS A 93 2.43 5.41 0.29
N ILE A 94 2.87 5.65 1.51
CA ILE A 94 3.47 6.91 1.91
C ILE A 94 4.68 6.61 2.80
N PHE A 95 5.75 7.33 2.54
CA PHE A 95 6.94 7.38 3.36
C PHE A 95 7.21 8.83 3.71
N ALA A 96 7.28 9.11 5.01
CA ALA A 96 7.52 10.43 5.52
C ALA A 96 8.75 10.42 6.43
N GLU A 97 9.66 11.36 6.23
CA GLU A 97 10.92 11.44 6.97
C GLU A 97 11.31 12.88 7.30
N ASN A 98 12.15 13.05 8.32
CA ASN A 98 12.81 14.32 8.59
C ASN A 98 14.30 14.14 8.91
N GLU A 99 15.03 15.26 8.90
CA GLU A 99 16.46 15.30 9.20
C GLU A 99 16.81 14.87 10.65
N LYS A 100 15.84 14.92 11.56
CA LYS A 100 15.98 14.50 12.97
C LYS A 100 15.79 12.98 13.16
N GLY A 101 15.65 12.20 12.08
CA GLY A 101 15.56 10.74 12.12
C GLY A 101 14.15 10.17 12.32
N PHE A 102 13.11 11.02 12.32
CA PHE A 102 11.73 10.55 12.24
C PHE A 102 11.51 9.86 10.89
N ASN A 103 10.88 8.69 10.93
CA ASN A 103 10.52 7.90 9.76
C ASN A 103 9.14 7.28 9.99
N LEU A 104 8.24 7.42 9.02
CA LEU A 104 6.90 6.84 9.03
C LEU A 104 6.59 6.23 7.67
N TRP A 105 6.17 4.97 7.67
CA TRP A 105 5.63 4.26 6.53
C TRP A 105 4.16 3.92 6.77
N LEU A 106 3.29 4.31 5.83
CA LEU A 106 1.92 3.82 5.74
C LEU A 106 1.72 3.11 4.41
N SER A 107 0.98 2.01 4.43
CA SER A 107 0.65 1.23 3.24
C SER A 107 -0.72 0.58 3.36
N THR A 108 -1.50 0.58 2.28
CA THR A 108 -2.76 -0.16 2.22
C THR A 108 -3.07 -0.65 0.81
N THR A 109 -3.82 -1.76 0.74
CA THR A 109 -4.47 -2.28 -0.47
C THR A 109 -6.00 -2.12 -0.37
N GLY A 110 -6.48 -1.17 0.43
CA GLY A 110 -7.90 -0.85 0.60
C GLY A 110 -8.58 -1.45 1.83
N LYS A 111 -8.01 -2.51 2.45
CA LYS A 111 -8.56 -3.11 3.67
C LYS A 111 -8.07 -2.38 4.93
N ASN A 112 -6.91 -2.80 5.44
CA ASN A 112 -6.28 -2.21 6.63
C ASN A 112 -5.13 -1.30 6.23
N ILE A 113 -4.83 -0.30 7.05
CA ILE A 113 -3.62 0.51 6.92
C ILE A 113 -2.53 -0.15 7.78
N ASN A 114 -1.46 -0.59 7.13
CA ASN A 114 -0.25 -1.03 7.82
C ASN A 114 0.64 0.19 8.09
N ILE A 115 1.02 0.40 9.35
CA ILE A 115 1.76 1.56 9.84
C ILE A 115 3.05 1.08 10.49
N LYS A 116 4.19 1.69 10.13
CA LYS A 116 5.49 1.48 10.77
C LYS A 116 6.15 2.82 11.03
N SER A 117 6.65 3.04 12.24
CA SER A 117 7.37 4.27 12.60
C SER A 117 8.64 3.94 13.36
N SER A 118 9.64 4.83 13.30
CA SER A 118 10.80 4.73 14.19
C SER A 118 10.40 5.12 15.62
N GLU A 119 10.35 4.13 16.54
CA GLU A 119 9.93 4.33 17.94
C GLU A 119 10.81 5.33 18.72
N LYS A 120 12.05 5.52 18.29
CA LYS A 120 13.06 6.35 19.00
C LYS A 120 12.83 7.86 18.93
N TYR A 121 11.82 8.32 18.18
CA TYR A 121 11.68 9.74 17.83
C TYR A 121 10.24 10.25 17.98
N GLN A 122 9.41 9.58 18.81
CA GLN A 122 8.02 9.99 19.03
C GLN A 122 7.89 11.37 19.70
N ASP A 123 8.85 11.74 20.55
CA ASP A 123 8.88 13.03 21.25
C ASP A 123 9.47 14.18 20.41
N ASN A 124 9.88 13.92 19.16
CA ASN A 124 10.48 14.95 18.33
C ASN A 124 9.40 15.89 17.77
N ASN A 125 9.61 17.18 17.96
CA ASN A 125 8.94 18.22 17.20
C ASN A 125 9.46 18.26 15.75
N ILE A 126 8.55 18.09 14.81
CA ILE A 126 8.77 18.02 13.37
C ILE A 126 8.37 19.36 12.76
N LYS A 127 9.34 20.03 12.13
CA LYS A 127 9.10 21.27 11.37
C LYS A 127 9.26 21.07 9.87
N ASN A 128 10.32 20.39 9.47
CA ASN A 128 10.59 20.02 8.09
C ASN A 128 10.25 18.55 7.88
N ILE A 129 9.63 18.25 6.75
CA ILE A 129 9.27 16.89 6.38
C ILE A 129 9.39 16.68 4.88
N THR A 130 9.90 15.50 4.51
CA THR A 130 9.84 14.98 3.15
C THR A 130 8.78 13.90 3.10
N ILE A 131 7.82 14.02 2.18
CA ILE A 131 6.79 13.01 1.93
C ILE A 131 6.96 12.45 0.52
N ASN A 132 7.10 11.14 0.45
CA ASN A 132 7.03 10.35 -0.77
C ASN A 132 5.74 9.55 -0.76
N MET A 133 4.90 9.69 -1.77
CA MET A 133 3.62 9.00 -1.86
C MET A 133 3.44 8.33 -3.23
N THR A 134 2.75 7.21 -3.23
CA THR A 134 2.32 6.50 -4.43
C THR A 134 0.89 6.02 -4.23
N ALA A 135 0.02 6.26 -5.20
CA ALA A 135 -1.33 5.71 -5.26
C ALA A 135 -1.53 5.00 -6.61
N ILE A 136 -2.05 3.78 -6.55
CA ILE A 136 -2.43 2.96 -7.70
C ILE A 136 -3.91 2.62 -7.53
N ILE A 137 -4.77 3.18 -8.39
CA ILE A 137 -6.22 3.06 -8.30
C ILE A 137 -6.78 2.73 -9.69
N PHE A 138 -7.68 1.76 -9.74
CA PHE A 138 -8.40 1.33 -10.95
C PHE A 138 -9.77 2.01 -10.99
N GLY A 139 -10.22 2.38 -12.20
CA GLY A 139 -11.51 3.06 -12.43
C GLY A 139 -11.43 4.59 -12.57
N THR A 140 -10.25 5.20 -12.40
CA THR A 140 -10.00 6.64 -12.56
C THR A 140 -8.88 6.90 -13.57
N ASP A 141 -8.72 8.14 -14.03
CA ASP A 141 -7.53 8.60 -14.74
C ASP A 141 -6.48 9.21 -13.79
N GLU A 142 -5.24 9.37 -14.28
CA GLU A 142 -4.10 9.88 -13.52
C GLU A 142 -4.29 11.34 -13.09
N GLN A 143 -4.92 12.20 -13.90
CA GLN A 143 -5.08 13.62 -13.59
C GLN A 143 -6.06 13.79 -12.43
N THR A 144 -7.18 13.09 -12.47
CA THR A 144 -8.16 13.04 -11.38
C THR A 144 -7.53 12.49 -10.10
N LEU A 145 -6.80 11.38 -10.20
CA LEU A 145 -6.09 10.78 -9.07
C LEU A 145 -5.08 11.75 -8.45
N ARG A 146 -4.31 12.46 -9.27
CA ARG A 146 -3.36 13.47 -8.81
C ARG A 146 -4.06 14.61 -8.08
N SER A 147 -5.11 15.19 -8.66
CA SER A 147 -5.82 16.33 -8.06
C SER A 147 -6.38 15.96 -6.69
N ILE A 148 -7.12 14.85 -6.60
CA ILE A 148 -7.75 14.43 -5.35
C ILE A 148 -6.71 14.06 -4.29
N THR A 149 -5.57 13.50 -4.70
CA THR A 149 -4.49 13.11 -3.79
C THR A 149 -3.83 14.33 -3.16
N LEU A 150 -3.50 15.34 -3.98
CA LEU A 150 -2.81 16.54 -3.53
C LEU A 150 -3.75 17.48 -2.74
N GLU A 151 -4.96 17.72 -3.22
CA GLU A 151 -5.94 18.55 -2.51
C GLU A 151 -6.26 17.97 -1.12
N ASN A 152 -6.41 16.65 -1.02
CA ASN A 152 -6.67 16.01 0.27
C ASN A 152 -5.48 16.08 1.22
N LEU A 153 -4.25 16.07 0.69
CA LEU A 153 -3.04 16.18 1.49
C LEU A 153 -2.91 17.60 2.06
N ASP A 154 -3.08 18.60 1.20
CA ASP A 154 -2.95 20.01 1.59
C ASP A 154 -4.01 20.44 2.60
N ARG A 155 -5.22 19.87 2.53
CA ARG A 155 -6.29 20.12 3.54
C ARG A 155 -6.01 19.51 4.91
N ARG A 156 -5.16 18.48 5.01
CA ARG A 156 -4.97 17.68 6.23
C ARG A 156 -3.66 17.94 6.93
N LEU A 157 -2.66 18.38 6.20
CA LEU A 157 -1.42 18.76 6.82
C LEU A 157 -1.59 20.11 7.55
N PRO A 158 -0.92 20.26 8.70
CA PRO A 158 -0.76 21.57 9.32
C PRO A 158 -0.21 22.53 8.26
N HIS A 159 -0.82 23.70 8.14
CA HIS A 159 -0.58 24.67 7.07
C HIS A 159 0.92 24.78 6.72
N ARG A 160 1.22 24.77 5.42
CA ARG A 160 2.57 24.81 4.84
C ARG A 160 2.87 26.25 4.40
N SER A 161 4.03 26.77 4.79
CA SER A 161 4.56 28.08 4.35
C SER A 161 5.27 27.99 3.01
#